data_AF-A0A6V7J9M5-F1
#
_entry.id   AF-A0A6V7J9M5-F1
#
_cell.length_a   1.000
_cell.length_b   1.000
_cell.length_c   1.000
_cell.angle_alpha   90.00
_cell.angle_beta   90.00
_cell.angle_gamma   90.00
#
_symmetry.space_group_name_H-M   'P 1'
#
loop_
_entity.id
_entity.type
_entity.pdbx_description
1 polymer ?
#
loop_
_entity_poly.entity_id
_entity_poly.type
_entity_poly.pdbx_seq_one_letter_code
_entity_poly.pdbx_strand_id
1 'polypeptide(L)' 'MSNDQIMGLNLPTGIPFVYELDENFKPVVSMKFLGDEETVKAAIAAVAAQGKAK' A
#
# COMPACT_ATOMS: atom_id res chain seq x y z
N MET A 1 9.37 1.03 10.44
CA MET A 1 9.72 0.89 9.02
C MET A 1 11.09 1.51 8.80
N SER A 2 11.97 0.87 8.02
CA SER A 2 13.21 1.48 7.53
C SER A 2 12.96 2.27 6.25
N ASN A 3 13.91 3.13 5.84
CA ASN A 3 13.82 3.89 4.60
C ASN A 3 13.64 2.98 3.38
N ASP A 4 14.38 1.87 3.32
CA ASP A 4 14.29 0.92 2.20
C ASP A 4 12.91 0.25 2.12
N GLN A 5 12.28 -0.04 3.27
CA GLN A 5 10.91 -0.56 3.32
C GLN A 5 9.88 0.46 2.81
N ILE A 6 10.11 1.75 3.07
CA ILE A 6 9.25 2.83 2.56
C ILE A 6 9.41 2.99 1.05
N MET A 7 10.65 2.95 0.54
CA MET A 7 10.90 3.07 -0.90
C MET A 7 10.34 1.90 -1.71
N GLY A 8 10.26 0.70 -1.13
CA GLY A 8 9.66 -0.47 -1.77
C GLY A 8 8.13 -0.52 -1.73
N LEU A 9 7.48 0.44 -1.05
CA LEU A 9 6.02 0.43 -0.85
C LEU A 9 5.29 1.08 -2.03
N ASN A 10 4.74 0.27 -2.93
CA ASN A 10 3.89 0.74 -4.03
C ASN A 10 2.41 0.74 -3.59
N LEU A 11 1.86 1.92 -3.32
CA LEU A 11 0.45 2.07 -2.96
C LEU A 11 -0.43 2.07 -4.23
N PRO A 12 -1.49 1.23 -4.30
CA PRO A 12 -2.41 1.23 -5.42
C PRO A 12 -3.22 2.52 -5.47
N THR A 13 -3.51 3.01 -6.68
CA THR A 13 -4.35 4.19 -6.89
C THR A 13 -5.83 3.81 -6.90
N GLY A 14 -6.68 4.65 -6.29
CA GLY A 14 -8.14 4.47 -6.30
C GLY A 14 -8.68 3.36 -5.40
N ILE A 15 -7.84 2.73 -4.57
CA ILE A 15 -8.26 1.70 -3.61
C ILE A 15 -8.20 2.27 -2.19
N PRO A 16 -9.32 2.31 -1.45
CA PRO A 16 -9.32 2.70 -0.04
C PRO A 16 -8.50 1.72 0.80
N PHE A 17 -7.81 2.22 1.83
CA PHE A 17 -7.15 1.36 2.82
C PHE A 17 -7.38 1.90 4.23
N VAL A 18 -7.28 1.01 5.20
CA VAL A 18 -7.48 1.30 6.61
C VAL A 18 -6.16 1.11 7.35
N TYR A 19 -5.88 2.07 8.23
CA TYR A 19 -4.91 1.94 9.31
C TYR A 19 -5.64 1.99 10.64
N GLU A 20 -5.36 1.01 11.48
CA GLU A 20 -5.77 1.04 12.88
C GLU A 20 -4.62 1.62 13.68
N LEU A 21 -4.87 2.71 14.41
CA LEU A 21 -3.88 3.38 15.25
C LEU A 21 -4.18 3.10 16.72
N ASP A 22 -3.13 2.98 17.54
CA ASP A 22 -3.26 2.94 19.00
C ASP A 22 -3.43 4.36 19.57
N GLU A 23 -3.60 4.44 20.89
CA GLU A 23 -3.74 5.69 21.64
C GLU A 23 -2.54 6.65 21.49
N ASN A 24 -1.38 6.13 21.06
CA ASN A 24 -0.17 6.90 20.79
C ASN A 24 -0.01 7.22 19.30
N PHE A 25 -1.07 7.06 18.50
CA PHE A 25 -1.07 7.25 17.04
C PHE A 25 -0.07 6.35 16.30
N LYS A 26 0.27 5.19 16.87
CA LYS A 26 1.10 4.19 16.20
C LYS A 26 0.21 3.18 15.48
N PRO A 27 0.54 2.81 14.23
CA PRO A 27 -0.21 1.81 13.50
C PRO A 27 -0.08 0.43 14.16
N VAL A 28 -1.23 -0.15 14.54
CA VAL A 28 -1.38 -1.48 15.16
C VAL A 28 -1.54 -2.56 14.09
N VAL A 29 -2.32 -2.24 13.04
CA VAL A 29 -2.51 -3.09 11.87
C VAL A 29 -1.79 -2.46 10.68
N SER A 30 -0.98 -3.26 9.99
CA SER A 30 -0.32 -2.85 8.75
C SER A 30 -1.38 -2.61 7.67
N MET A 31 -1.25 -1.54 6.85
CA MET A 31 -2.22 -1.10 5.82
C MET A 31 -3.10 -2.23 5.28
N LYS A 32 -4.40 -2.17 5.56
CA LYS A 32 -5.36 -3.14 5.04
C LYS A 32 -6.15 -2.49 3.90
N PHE A 33 -5.95 -2.97 2.68
CA PHE A 33 -6.73 -2.51 1.53
C PHE A 33 -8.17 -3.02 1.61
N LEU A 34 -9.12 -2.14 1.28
CA LEU A 34 -10.54 -2.45 1.20
C LEU A 34 -10.89 -2.69 -0.27
N GLY A 35 -11.16 -3.95 -0.61
CA GLY A 35 -11.51 -4.38 -1.96
C GLY A 35 -11.06 -5.82 -2.21
N ASP A 36 -11.37 -6.33 -3.39
CA ASP A 36 -10.94 -7.68 -3.81
C ASP A 36 -9.41 -7.76 -3.90
N GLU A 37 -8.83 -8.81 -3.31
CA GLU A 37 -7.37 -8.99 -3.30
C GLU A 37 -6.75 -8.99 -4.70
N GLU A 38 -7.48 -9.50 -5.69
CA GLU A 38 -7.04 -9.56 -7.08
C GLU A 38 -6.89 -8.16 -7.68
N THR A 39 -7.89 -7.30 -7.47
CA THR A 39 -7.87 -5.89 -7.90
C THR A 39 -6.75 -5.11 -7.20
N VAL A 40 -6.55 -5.36 -5.91
CA VAL A 40 -5.47 -4.73 -5.13
C VAL A 40 -4.10 -5.14 -5.67
N LYS A 41 -3.86 -6.44 -5.88
CA LYS A 41 -2.59 -6.96 -6.43
C LYS A 41 -2.34 -6.43 -7.83
N ALA A 42 -3.36 -6.39 -8.69
CA ALA A 42 -3.26 -5.85 -10.05
C ALA A 42 -2.91 -4.35 -10.04
N ALA A 43 -3.55 -3.55 -9.18
CA ALA A 43 -3.28 -2.13 -9.06
C ALA A 43 -1.86 -1.85 -8.51
N ILE A 44 -1.40 -2.63 -7.52
CA ILE A 44 -0.02 -2.54 -7.01
C ILE A 44 0.99 -2.86 -8.11
N ALA A 45 0.75 -3.93 -8.88
CA ALA A 45 1.61 -4.31 -10.00
C ALA A 45 1.63 -3.24 -11.11
N ALA A 46 0.47 -2.63 -11.39
CA ALA A 46 0.36 -1.55 -12.36
C ALA A 46 1.16 -0.31 -11.91
N VAL A 47 1.08 0.08 -10.64
CA VAL A 47 1.88 1.20 -10.07
C VAL A 47 3.38 0.87 -10.09
N ALA A 48 3.77 -0.35 -9.74
CA ALA A 48 5.17 -0.79 -9.82
C ALA A 48 5.72 -0.75 -11.26
N ALA A 49 4.87 -1.06 -12.25
CA ALA A 49 5.21 -0.98 -13.67
C ALA A 49 5.20 0.45 -14.22
N GLN A 50 4.45 1.38 -13.62
CA GLN A 50 4.36 2.78 -14.04
C GLN A 50 5.73 3.49 -14.01
N GLY A 51 6.62 3.10 -13.10
CA GLY A 51 8.00 3.60 -13.02
C GLY A 51 8.98 2.95 -13.99
N LYS A 52 8.59 1.86 -14.68
CA LYS A 52 9.43 1.28 -15.73
C LYS A 52 9.28 2.16 -16.97
N ALA A 53 10.36 2.86 -17.30
CA ALA A 53 10.45 3.67 -18.51
C ALA A 53 9.99 2.87 -19.74
N LYS A 54 9.21 3.54 -20.59
CA LYS A 54 8.81 3.05 -21.91
C LYS A 54 10.03 2.89 -22.81
#